data_AF-A0A351A1H2-F1
#
_entry.id   AF-A0A351A1H2-F1
#
_cell.length_a   1.000
_cell.length_b   1.000
_cell.length_c   1.000
_cell.angle_alpha   90.00
_cell.angle_beta   90.00
_cell.angle_gamma   90.00
#
_symmetry.space_group_name_H-M   'P 1'
#
loop_
_entity.id
_entity.type
_entity.pdbx_description
1 polymer ?
#
loop_
_entity_poly.entity_id
_entity_poly.type
_entity_poly.pdbx_seq_one_letter_code
_entity_poly.pdbx_strand_id
1 'polypeptide(L)'
;MADLPRARCLCLDIETTRQDRMVLREVGAYRPDLDARIKLNGRAPDLATRLDAITAGAAFVLGHNVVAFDQPALAALHPGLALHRLPLIDTLELSPVAFPQNPYHRLVKDYKLCTTTRNDPVRDAELAYALFLDQSEALRLRVADHPDEALC
;
A
#
# COMPACT_ATOMS: atom_id res chain seq x y z
N MET A 1 25.06 -5.22 -10.90
CA MET A 1 23.96 -4.36 -11.38
C MET A 1 23.68 -3.38 -10.26
N ALA A 2 23.84 -2.08 -10.49
CA ALA A 2 23.61 -1.09 -9.44
C ALA A 2 22.14 -1.17 -8.99
N ASP A 3 21.91 -1.31 -7.68
CA ASP A 3 20.58 -1.34 -7.10
C ASP A 3 19.94 0.03 -7.36
N LEU A 4 18.90 0.08 -8.21
CA LEU A 4 18.18 1.31 -8.47
C LEU A 4 17.59 1.80 -7.14
N PRO A 5 17.61 3.11 -6.85
CA PRO A 5 17.06 3.62 -5.60
C PRO A 5 15.58 3.24 -5.50
N ARG A 6 15.22 2.51 -4.44
CA ARG A 6 13.85 2.11 -4.17
C ARG A 6 12.96 3.33 -3.94
N ALA A 7 11.67 3.20 -4.23
CA ALA A 7 10.75 4.32 -4.16
C ALA A 7 10.63 4.88 -2.74
N ARG A 8 10.47 6.20 -2.63
CA ARG A 8 10.19 6.90 -1.37
C ARG A 8 8.68 6.92 -1.05
N CYS A 9 8.01 5.78 -0.95
CA CYS A 9 6.59 5.63 -0.58
C CYS A 9 6.28 4.84 0.70
N LEU A 10 5.38 5.34 1.55
CA LEU A 10 4.86 4.57 2.68
C LEU A 10 3.84 3.54 2.16
N CYS A 11 4.20 2.26 2.17
CA CYS A 11 3.26 1.19 1.85
C CYS A 11 2.42 0.88 3.10
N LEU A 12 1.10 0.80 2.96
CA LEU A 12 0.15 0.72 4.08
C LEU A 12 -0.92 -0.35 3.83
N ASP A 13 -1.25 -1.11 4.88
CA ASP A 13 -2.43 -1.97 4.97
C ASP A 13 -2.92 -1.95 6.43
N ILE A 14 -4.24 -1.89 6.64
CA ILE A 14 -4.86 -1.93 7.96
C ILE A 14 -5.81 -3.11 8.11
N GLU A 15 -5.89 -3.63 9.33
CA GLU A 15 -6.93 -4.56 9.72
C GLU A 15 -7.96 -3.86 10.61
N THR A 16 -9.23 -3.91 10.21
CA THR A 16 -10.35 -3.49 11.06
C THR A 16 -11.14 -4.71 11.52
N THR A 17 -12.08 -4.53 12.46
CA THR A 17 -13.05 -5.60 12.73
C THR A 17 -13.99 -5.81 11.54
N ARG A 18 -14.52 -7.04 11.40
CA ARG A 18 -15.48 -7.37 10.33
C ARG A 18 -16.82 -6.65 10.47
N GLN A 19 -17.21 -6.33 11.70
CA GLN A 19 -18.50 -5.73 12.03
C GLN A 19 -18.44 -4.21 11.98
N ASP A 20 -17.27 -3.64 12.28
CA ASP A 20 -17.07 -2.20 12.35
C ASP A 20 -15.68 -1.81 11.83
N ARG A 21 -15.68 -1.05 10.74
CA ARG A 21 -14.47 -0.49 10.11
C ARG A 21 -13.85 0.64 10.95
N MET A 22 -14.58 1.15 11.93
CA MET A 22 -14.09 2.13 12.90
C MET A 22 -13.36 1.49 14.09
N VAL A 23 -13.23 0.17 14.11
CA VAL A 23 -12.41 -0.52 15.12
C VAL A 23 -11.15 -1.05 14.47
N LEU A 24 -10.09 -0.25 14.55
CA LEU A 24 -8.75 -0.59 14.08
C LEU A 24 -8.12 -1.67 14.97
N ARG A 25 -7.66 -2.76 14.37
CA ARG A 25 -7.01 -3.89 15.04
C ARG A 25 -5.50 -3.85 14.87
N GLU A 26 -5.03 -3.71 13.65
CA GLU A 26 -3.61 -3.71 13.31
C GLU A 26 -3.34 -2.73 12.16
N VAL A 27 -2.15 -2.15 12.15
CA VAL A 27 -1.62 -1.36 11.02
C VAL A 27 -0.30 -1.97 10.63
N GLY A 28 -0.15 -2.31 9.35
CA GLY A 28 1.11 -2.71 8.74
C GLY A 28 1.63 -1.59 7.86
N ALA A 29 2.90 -1.25 8.04
CA ALA A 29 3.57 -0.28 7.19
C ALA A 29 4.95 -0.79 6.75
N TYR A 30 5.28 -0.50 5.49
CA TYR A 30 6.56 -0.82 4.88
C TYR A 30 7.15 0.40 4.16
N ARG A 31 8.45 0.63 4.35
CA ARG A 31 9.21 1.76 3.80
C ARG A 31 10.37 1.26 2.93
N PRO A 32 10.16 1.02 1.62
CA PRO A 32 11.12 0.37 0.73
C PRO A 32 12.55 0.91 0.69
N ASP A 33 12.71 2.22 0.60
CA ASP A 33 14.00 2.95 0.57
C ASP A 33 14.79 2.84 1.88
N LEU A 34 14.10 2.71 3.01
CA LEU A 34 14.70 2.51 4.33
C LEU A 34 14.79 1.04 4.73
N ASP A 35 14.23 0.14 3.91
CA ASP A 35 14.01 -1.27 4.23
C ASP A 35 13.35 -1.48 5.61
N ALA A 36 12.48 -0.56 6.03
CA ALA A 36 11.88 -0.58 7.37
C ALA A 36 10.45 -1.13 7.33
N ARG A 37 10.10 -1.97 8.31
CA ARG A 37 8.73 -2.48 8.53
C ARG A 37 8.28 -2.17 9.94
N ILE A 38 7.02 -1.81 10.10
CA ILE A 38 6.38 -1.77 11.42
C ILE A 38 5.00 -2.41 11.38
N LYS A 39 4.72 -3.20 12.41
CA LYS A 39 3.38 -3.69 12.74
C LYS A 39 2.95 -3.03 14.04
N LEU A 40 1.81 -2.34 14.02
CA LEU A 40 1.26 -1.63 15.18
C LEU A 40 -0.08 -2.26 15.57
N ASN A 41 -0.32 -2.37 16.87
CA ASN A 41 -1.65 -2.68 17.39
C ASN A 41 -2.52 -1.41 17.31
N GLY A 42 -3.75 -1.53 16.81
CA GLY A 42 -4.68 -0.40 16.62
C GLY A 42 -5.05 0.35 17.91
N ARG A 43 -4.81 -0.25 19.09
CA ARG A 43 -5.02 0.36 20.41
C ARG A 43 -3.74 0.85 21.07
N ALA A 44 -2.60 0.76 20.39
CA ALA A 44 -1.34 1.21 20.96
C ALA A 44 -1.37 2.73 21.18
N PRO A 45 -1.05 3.24 22.38
CA PRO A 45 -1.12 4.67 22.68
C PRO A 45 -0.11 5.49 21.87
N ASP A 46 0.96 4.86 21.39
CA ASP A 46 2.02 5.43 20.57
C ASP A 46 1.82 5.20 19.06
N LEU A 47 0.66 4.68 18.63
CA LEU A 47 0.38 4.34 17.23
C LEU A 47 0.66 5.53 16.30
N ALA A 48 0.10 6.69 16.61
CA ALA A 48 0.23 7.88 15.77
C ALA A 48 1.68 8.33 15.65
N THR A 49 2.38 8.46 16.77
CA THR A 49 3.80 8.85 16.82
C THR A 49 4.68 7.90 16.01
N ARG A 50 4.46 6.59 16.14
CA ARG A 50 5.27 5.58 15.43
C ARG A 50 4.96 5.53 13.95
N LEU A 51 3.69 5.69 13.57
CA LEU A 51 3.28 5.73 12.17
C LEU A 51 3.81 7.01 11.49
N ASP A 52 3.76 8.16 12.16
CA ASP A 52 4.33 9.41 11.66
C ASP A 52 5.86 9.31 11.51
N ALA A 53 6.54 8.63 12.44
CA ALA A 53 7.99 8.43 12.36
C ALA A 53 8.42 7.66 11.10
N ILE A 54 7.71 6.58 10.72
CA ILE A 54 8.01 5.85 9.47
C ILE A 54 7.50 6.59 8.22
N THR A 55 6.48 7.45 8.37
CA THR A 55 5.94 8.29 7.28
C THR A 55 6.93 9.39 6.89
N ALA A 56 7.76 9.85 7.84
CA ALA A 56 8.69 10.95 7.62
C ALA A 56 9.58 10.73 6.39
N GLY A 57 9.57 11.70 5.46
CA GLY A 57 10.35 11.66 4.22
C GLY A 57 9.72 10.86 3.07
N ALA A 58 8.61 10.15 3.29
CA ALA A 58 7.83 9.55 2.21
C ALA A 58 7.22 10.64 1.30
N ALA A 59 7.23 10.39 0.00
CA ALA A 59 6.68 11.26 -1.04
C ALA A 59 5.19 10.96 -1.32
N PHE A 60 4.73 9.73 -1.06
CA PHE A 60 3.35 9.30 -1.24
C PHE A 60 3.04 8.08 -0.35
N VAL A 61 1.75 7.79 -0.17
CA VAL A 61 1.26 6.55 0.43
C VAL A 61 0.85 5.59 -0.68
N LEU A 62 1.18 4.32 -0.53
CA LEU A 62 0.88 3.25 -1.47
C LEU A 62 0.11 2.13 -0.74
N GLY A 63 -0.89 1.55 -1.37
CA GLY A 63 -1.56 0.37 -0.81
C GLY A 63 -2.44 -0.34 -1.83
N HIS A 64 -3.21 -1.31 -1.36
CA HIS A 64 -4.20 -2.01 -2.17
C HIS A 64 -5.59 -1.75 -1.63
N ASN A 65 -6.39 -0.97 -2.37
CA ASN A 65 -7.67 -0.41 -1.91
C ASN A 65 -7.54 0.65 -0.80
N VAL A 66 -6.36 1.29 -0.67
CA VAL A 66 -6.05 2.31 0.34
C VAL A 66 -6.99 3.51 0.28
N VAL A 67 -7.44 3.91 -0.91
CA VAL A 67 -8.28 5.11 -1.11
C VAL A 67 -9.69 4.89 -0.56
N ALA A 68 -10.28 3.72 -0.83
CA ALA A 68 -11.64 3.40 -0.39
C ALA A 68 -11.68 2.68 0.97
N PHE A 69 -10.56 2.09 1.41
CA PHE A 69 -10.49 1.30 2.62
C PHE A 69 -9.76 1.97 3.78
N ASP A 70 -8.44 2.04 3.69
CA ASP A 70 -7.55 2.38 4.79
C ASP A 70 -7.59 3.86 5.15
N GLN A 71 -7.48 4.72 4.13
CA GLN A 71 -7.39 6.17 4.31
C GLN A 71 -8.65 6.73 5.01
N PRO A 72 -9.90 6.39 4.62
CA PRO A 72 -11.08 6.90 5.30
C PRO A 72 -11.15 6.48 6.77
N ALA A 73 -10.77 5.23 7.08
CA ALA A 73 -10.78 4.73 8.46
C ALA A 73 -9.71 5.44 9.32
N LEU A 74 -8.49 5.58 8.80
CA LEU A 74 -7.42 6.29 9.50
C LEU A 74 -7.72 7.78 9.66
N ALA A 75 -8.30 8.44 8.64
CA ALA A 75 -8.67 9.85 8.74
C ALA A 75 -9.73 10.11 9.82
N ALA A 76 -10.65 9.16 10.01
CA ALA A 76 -11.68 9.28 11.03
C ALA A 76 -11.18 8.93 12.44
N LEU A 77 -10.29 7.93 12.58
CA LEU A 77 -9.77 7.48 13.89
C LEU A 77 -8.55 8.27 14.37
N HIS A 78 -7.72 8.71 13.43
CA HIS A 78 -6.44 9.37 13.67
C HIS A 78 -6.23 10.56 12.72
N PRO A 79 -7.11 11.59 12.75
CA PRO A 79 -7.09 12.70 11.79
C PRO A 79 -5.78 13.51 11.75
N GLY A 80 -4.95 13.40 12.79
CA GLY A 80 -3.68 14.12 12.91
C GLY A 80 -2.48 13.48 12.18
N LEU A 81 -2.62 12.27 11.61
CA LEU A 81 -1.50 11.57 10.98
C LEU A 81 -0.93 12.35 9.79
N ALA A 82 0.40 12.38 9.70
CA ALA A 82 1.14 13.05 8.64
C ALA A 82 0.83 12.47 7.25
N LEU A 83 0.53 11.16 7.19
CA LEU A 83 0.26 10.44 5.93
C LEU A 83 -0.92 11.03 5.15
N HIS A 84 -1.88 11.67 5.83
CA HIS A 84 -3.04 12.27 5.16
C HIS A 84 -2.70 13.46 4.25
N ARG A 85 -1.48 14.02 4.40
CA ARG A 85 -1.00 15.12 3.56
C ARG A 85 -0.25 14.64 2.32
N LEU A 86 -0.04 13.33 2.19
CA LEU A 86 0.68 12.74 1.07
C LEU A 86 -0.30 12.32 -0.03
N PRO A 87 0.12 12.39 -1.30
CA PRO A 87 -0.61 11.75 -2.40
C PRO A 87 -0.84 10.27 -2.12
N LEU A 88 -1.97 9.74 -2.59
CA LEU A 88 -2.31 8.32 -2.50
C LEU A 88 -2.10 7.65 -3.85
N ILE A 89 -1.46 6.49 -3.84
CA ILE A 89 -1.39 5.57 -4.97
C ILE A 89 -2.06 4.27 -4.57
N ASP A 90 -3.07 3.87 -5.34
CA ASP A 90 -3.84 2.66 -5.07
C ASP A 90 -3.61 1.62 -6.16
N THR A 91 -2.97 0.51 -5.78
CA THR A 91 -2.68 -0.57 -6.72
C THR A 91 -3.93 -1.26 -7.25
N LEU A 92 -5.07 -1.21 -6.53
CA LEU A 92 -6.32 -1.75 -7.04
C LEU A 92 -6.83 -0.91 -8.22
N GLU A 93 -6.80 0.42 -8.08
CA GLU A 93 -7.23 1.37 -9.12
C GLU A 93 -6.25 1.39 -10.31
N LEU A 94 -4.95 1.16 -10.08
CA LEU A 94 -3.96 1.06 -11.15
C LEU A 94 -4.08 -0.25 -11.96
N SER A 95 -4.64 -1.31 -11.39
CA SER A 95 -4.65 -2.64 -12.02
C SER A 95 -5.34 -2.68 -13.40
N PRO A 96 -6.54 -2.09 -13.59
CA PRO A 96 -7.18 -2.03 -14.91
C PRO A 96 -6.36 -1.30 -15.97
N VAL A 97 -5.60 -0.28 -15.58
CA VAL A 97 -4.79 0.53 -16.50
C VAL A 97 -3.51 -0.22 -16.90
N ALA A 98 -2.82 -0.80 -15.91
CA ALA A 98 -1.59 -1.55 -16.13
C ALA A 98 -1.83 -2.89 -16.83
N PHE A 99 -2.93 -3.58 -16.50
CA PHE A 99 -3.25 -4.93 -16.98
C PHE A 99 -4.66 -4.99 -17.58
N PRO A 100 -4.91 -4.38 -18.75
CA PRO A 100 -6.27 -4.30 -19.33
C PRO A 100 -6.87 -5.67 -19.65
N GLN A 101 -6.05 -6.67 -19.97
CA GLN A 101 -6.49 -8.04 -20.23
C GLN A 101 -6.84 -8.83 -18.96
N ASN A 102 -6.39 -8.34 -17.78
CA ASN A 102 -6.65 -8.92 -16.46
C ASN A 102 -6.96 -7.79 -15.46
N PRO A 103 -8.12 -7.11 -15.62
CA PRO A 103 -8.41 -5.85 -14.92
C PRO A 103 -8.56 -6.01 -13.41
N TYR A 104 -8.75 -7.24 -12.93
CA TYR A 104 -8.79 -7.58 -11.51
C TYR A 104 -7.54 -8.35 -11.12
N HIS A 105 -6.41 -7.65 -11.00
CA HIS A 105 -5.21 -8.24 -10.40
C HIS A 105 -5.41 -8.32 -8.88
N ARG A 106 -6.07 -9.40 -8.42
CA ARG A 106 -6.21 -9.67 -7.00
C ARG A 106 -4.80 -9.75 -6.41
N LEU A 107 -4.55 -9.00 -5.33
CA LEU A 107 -3.32 -9.13 -4.58
C LEU A 107 -3.16 -10.59 -4.12
N VAL A 108 -2.24 -11.33 -4.74
CA VAL A 108 -2.06 -12.75 -4.45
C VAL A 108 -1.31 -12.88 -3.13
N LYS A 109 -2.03 -13.30 -2.10
CA LYS A 109 -1.49 -13.51 -0.75
C LYS A 109 -0.96 -14.93 -0.63
N ASP A 110 0.12 -15.25 -1.33
CA ASP A 110 0.72 -16.60 -1.36
C ASP A 110 1.14 -17.13 0.02
N TYR A 111 1.26 -16.27 1.02
CA TYR A 111 1.51 -16.70 2.39
C TYR A 111 0.29 -17.33 3.08
N LYS A 112 -0.91 -17.21 2.49
CA LYS A 112 -2.15 -17.83 2.97
C LYS A 112 -2.44 -19.20 2.38
N LEU A 113 -1.46 -19.86 1.78
CA LEU A 113 -1.60 -21.22 1.24
C LEU A 113 -2.13 -22.22 2.28
N CYS A 114 -1.92 -21.97 3.57
CA CYS A 114 -2.61 -22.65 4.66
C CYS A 114 -3.74 -21.77 5.22
N THR A 115 -4.96 -22.31 5.28
CA THR A 115 -6.19 -21.64 5.78
C THR A 115 -6.12 -21.18 7.24
N THR A 116 -5.11 -21.62 7.99
CA THR A 116 -4.85 -21.25 9.39
C THR A 116 -3.92 -20.04 9.53
N THR A 117 -3.35 -19.52 8.44
CA THR A 117 -2.40 -18.40 8.51
C THR A 117 -3.15 -17.10 8.79
N ARG A 118 -2.83 -16.46 9.92
CA ARG A 118 -3.37 -15.14 10.28
C ARG A 118 -2.96 -14.11 9.22
N ASN A 119 -3.82 -13.15 8.94
CA ASN A 119 -3.45 -11.99 8.13
C ASN A 119 -2.19 -11.32 8.70
N ASP A 120 -1.38 -10.77 7.80
CA ASP A 120 -0.22 -9.98 8.17
C ASP A 120 -0.21 -8.68 7.35
N PRO A 121 -0.63 -7.55 7.94
CA PRO A 121 -0.78 -6.31 7.21
C PRO A 121 0.57 -5.75 6.75
N VAL A 122 1.68 -6.09 7.42
CA VAL A 122 3.02 -5.71 6.93
C VAL A 122 3.33 -6.41 5.62
N ARG A 123 3.04 -7.71 5.56
CA ARG A 123 3.25 -8.51 4.35
C ARG A 123 2.32 -8.08 3.23
N ASP A 124 1.11 -7.68 3.55
CA ASP A 124 0.16 -7.11 2.57
C ASP A 124 0.66 -5.78 1.99
N ALA A 125 1.24 -4.90 2.82
CA ALA A 125 1.90 -3.67 2.36
C ALA A 125 3.14 -3.96 1.47
N GLU A 126 3.92 -4.99 1.78
CA GLU A 126 5.03 -5.45 0.92
C GLU A 126 4.55 -5.99 -0.42
N LEU A 127 3.47 -6.78 -0.42
CA LEU A 127 2.86 -7.29 -1.65
C LEU A 127 2.29 -6.16 -2.51
N ALA A 128 1.67 -5.14 -1.90
CA ALA A 128 1.21 -3.96 -2.63
C ALA A 128 2.38 -3.22 -3.29
N TYR A 129 3.53 -3.14 -2.64
CA TYR A 129 4.74 -2.59 -3.26
C TYR A 129 5.24 -3.42 -4.44
N ALA A 130 5.30 -4.74 -4.30
CA ALA A 130 5.70 -5.63 -5.38
C ALA A 130 4.77 -5.49 -6.59
N LEU A 131 3.45 -5.49 -6.36
CA LEU A 131 2.46 -5.27 -7.42
C LEU A 131 2.63 -3.90 -8.09
N PHE A 132 2.92 -2.85 -7.32
CA PHE A 132 3.19 -1.52 -7.87
C PHE A 132 4.40 -1.50 -8.81
N LEU A 133 5.46 -2.25 -8.50
CA LEU A 133 6.63 -2.38 -9.39
C LEU A 133 6.25 -3.09 -10.69
N ASP A 134 5.49 -4.19 -10.60
CA ASP A 134 5.00 -4.92 -11.77
C ASP A 134 4.09 -4.04 -12.65
N GLN A 135 3.19 -3.28 -12.02
CA GLN A 135 2.32 -2.31 -12.71
C GLN A 135 3.13 -1.21 -13.39
N SER A 136 4.15 -0.68 -12.71
CA SER A 136 5.01 0.37 -13.26
C SER A 136 5.77 -0.12 -14.48
N GLU A 137 6.32 -1.34 -14.43
CA GLU A 137 7.01 -1.95 -15.56
C GLU A 137 6.05 -2.24 -16.72
N ALA A 138 4.86 -2.80 -16.43
CA ALA A 138 3.84 -3.06 -17.45
C ALA A 138 3.41 -1.77 -18.17
N LEU A 139 3.19 -0.69 -17.41
CA LEU A 139 2.87 0.62 -18.00
C LEU A 139 4.02 1.15 -18.84
N ARG A 140 5.27 1.05 -18.37
CA ARG A 140 6.46 1.49 -19.12
C ARG A 140 6.60 0.74 -20.44
N LEU A 141 6.38 -0.57 -20.44
CA LEU A 141 6.40 -1.40 -21.65
C LEU A 141 5.28 -1.01 -22.61
N ARG A 142 4.05 -0.81 -22.11
CA ARG A 142 2.94 -0.36 -22.95
C ARG A 142 3.20 0.99 -23.62
N VAL A 143 3.76 1.95 -22.90
CA VAL A 143 4.15 3.26 -23.46
C VAL A 143 5.20 3.10 -24.56
N ALA A 144 6.13 2.15 -24.42
CA ALA A 144 7.13 1.87 -25.44
C ALA A 144 6.54 1.18 -26.68
N ASP A 145 5.61 0.24 -26.49
CA ASP A 145 4.98 -0.53 -27.57
C ASP A 145 3.90 0.27 -28.32
N HIS A 146 3.23 1.19 -27.61
CA HIS A 146 2.11 1.99 -28.10
C HIS A 146 2.30 3.48 -27.70
N PRO A 147 3.29 4.19 -28.28
CA PRO A 147 3.60 5.57 -27.90
C PRO A 147 2.42 6.53 -28.13
N ASP A 148 1.57 6.24 -29.12
CA ASP A 148 0.38 7.02 -29.43
C ASP A 148 -0.70 6.91 -28.33
N GLU A 149 -0.74 5.81 -27.56
CA GLU A 149 -1.66 5.65 -26.42
C GLU A 149 -1.22 6.46 -25.19
N ALA A 150 0.05 6.88 -25.15
CA ALA A 150 0.62 7.64 -24.04
C ALA A 150 0.50 9.16 -24.22
N LEU A 151 0.10 9.62 -25.41
CA LEU A 151 -0.07 11.03 -25.77
C LEU A 151 -1.52 11.47 -25.50
N CYS A 152 -1.86 11.63 -24.22
CA CYS A 152 -3.03 12.40 -23.80
C CYS A 152 -2.58 13.75 -23.24
#